data_AF-A0A3N4JY15-F1
#
_entry.id   AF-A0A3N4JY15-F1
#
_cell.length_a   1.000
_cell.length_b   1.000
_cell.length_c   1.000
_cell.angle_alpha   90.00
_cell.angle_beta   90.00
_cell.angle_gamma   90.00
#
_symmetry.space_group_name_H-M   'P 1'
#
loop_
_entity.id
_entity.type
_entity.pdbx_description
1 polymer ?
#
loop_
_entity_poly.entity_id
_entity_poly.type
_entity_poly.pdbx_seq_one_letter_code
_entity_poly.pdbx_strand_id
1 'polypeptide(L)'
;MTLGEALDRPLAINSDCVPIPWKGRAYLRSSNPPVFCSGTCRIDTVLKHGSSGQSHVESLGLANAWDLCKLIKWNEKYDIKFLRISSEMFPLASHAKYGYSLDFAKEPLAEAGRLAMEYGHRLTTHPGQFTQLGSPRKEVVEASVRDLDYHSQLLGLLGVKDQTDRDAVMILHMGGVFEGKEETLARFRKNYVKLSDDVKARLVLENDDVAWTVHDLLPICQELDIPLVLDYHHHNIRHSSTVREGNMDLLPLFPVIKETWTRKRITQKQHYSEPCEGAITDRDRRKHSPRASVLPPCDDTMGLMIEAKDKEQAVFELYRKYGIGPKDLFNEVIPHQRSDECKPKVVKKKKGVEEVISEQMIVPKEEVRMGGPERRVYWPQGKEDWLSPPKRIRPKRRSWKKTRKPVVKEESEVVKKEVKAVAVESKTKIKAKDNVAKKEVTTAQVPPTKKKGKLPKEEAVTETKVEGVRRSSRRRVAIVR
;
A
#
# COMPACT_ATOMS: atom_id res chain seq x y z
N MET A 1 18.39 -32.88 -22.30
CA MET A 1 19.38 -32.05 -21.60
C MET A 1 19.90 -32.82 -20.40
N THR A 2 21.17 -33.18 -20.48
CA THR A 2 21.97 -33.75 -19.40
C THR A 2 22.52 -32.63 -18.52
N LEU A 3 23.02 -32.97 -17.32
CA LEU A 3 23.59 -31.98 -16.41
C LEU A 3 24.81 -31.25 -17.00
N GLY A 4 25.60 -31.93 -17.87
CA GLY A 4 26.75 -31.32 -18.57
C GLY A 4 26.33 -30.24 -19.57
N GLU A 5 25.30 -30.49 -20.38
CA GLU A 5 24.78 -29.51 -21.36
C GLU A 5 24.23 -28.23 -20.71
N ALA A 6 23.88 -28.27 -19.42
CA ALA A 6 23.46 -27.11 -18.65
C ALA A 6 24.65 -26.31 -18.07
N LEU A 7 25.81 -26.95 -17.87
CA LEU A 7 27.02 -26.35 -17.28
C LEU A 7 27.92 -25.68 -18.34
N ASP A 8 27.90 -26.16 -19.58
CA ASP A 8 28.68 -25.59 -20.71
C ASP A 8 27.97 -24.41 -21.42
N ARG A 9 26.82 -23.94 -20.92
CA ARG A 9 26.21 -22.69 -21.42
C ARG A 9 27.09 -21.50 -21.02
N PRO A 10 27.49 -20.62 -21.97
CA PRO A 10 28.15 -19.36 -21.60
C PRO A 10 27.23 -18.52 -20.71
N LEU A 11 27.79 -17.96 -19.64
CA LEU A 11 27.04 -17.14 -18.68
C LEU A 11 26.34 -15.98 -19.38
N ALA A 12 25.06 -15.77 -19.09
CA ALA A 12 24.23 -14.75 -19.74
C ALA A 12 24.57 -13.30 -19.32
N ILE A 13 25.69 -13.09 -18.62
CA ILE A 13 26.11 -11.83 -18.00
C ILE A 13 27.63 -11.68 -18.13
N ASN A 14 28.10 -10.80 -19.02
CA ASN A 14 29.47 -10.26 -18.98
C ASN A 14 29.50 -9.09 -17.98
N SER A 15 29.71 -9.39 -16.69
CA SER A 15 29.92 -8.37 -15.66
C SER A 15 30.72 -8.93 -14.48
N ASP A 16 31.77 -8.20 -14.07
CA ASP A 16 32.69 -8.61 -12.99
C ASP A 16 32.09 -8.45 -11.56
N CYS A 17 30.75 -8.35 -11.43
CA CYS A 17 30.06 -8.08 -10.17
C CYS A 17 28.98 -9.14 -9.89
N VAL A 18 29.17 -9.86 -8.77
CA VAL A 18 28.41 -11.05 -8.36
C VAL A 18 27.33 -10.68 -7.30
N PRO A 19 26.19 -11.41 -7.19
CA PRO A 19 25.04 -10.97 -6.40
C PRO A 19 25.28 -10.88 -4.88
N ILE A 20 24.56 -9.97 -4.21
CA ILE A 20 24.53 -9.84 -2.75
C ILE A 20 23.21 -10.42 -2.23
N PRO A 21 23.20 -11.30 -1.21
CA PRO A 21 21.98 -11.90 -0.68
C PRO A 21 21.17 -10.88 0.14
N TRP A 22 19.86 -10.77 -0.07
CA TRP A 22 19.00 -10.05 0.89
C TRP A 22 17.49 -10.38 0.85
N LYS A 23 16.83 -10.09 1.97
CA LYS A 23 15.41 -10.34 2.24
C LYS A 23 14.46 -9.43 1.44
N GLY A 24 13.64 -10.03 0.57
CA GLY A 24 12.33 -9.49 0.16
C GLY A 24 12.31 -8.03 -0.30
N ARG A 25 13.24 -7.63 -1.18
CA ARG A 25 13.23 -6.34 -1.86
C ARG A 25 13.42 -6.55 -3.36
N ALA A 26 12.78 -5.68 -4.15
CA ALA A 26 12.84 -5.73 -5.61
C ALA A 26 14.29 -5.65 -6.10
N TYR A 27 14.69 -6.57 -6.99
CA TYR A 27 16.07 -6.73 -7.47
C TYR A 27 16.68 -5.40 -7.93
N LEU A 28 15.95 -4.66 -8.78
CA LEU A 28 16.37 -3.36 -9.30
C LEU A 28 16.46 -2.24 -8.26
N ARG A 29 15.67 -2.29 -7.17
CA ARG A 29 15.83 -1.34 -6.06
C ARG A 29 17.13 -1.60 -5.27
N SER A 30 17.72 -2.79 -5.41
CA SER A 30 18.96 -3.20 -4.75
C SER A 30 20.20 -3.15 -5.67
N SER A 31 20.07 -2.73 -6.93
CA SER A 31 21.23 -2.48 -7.80
C SER A 31 22.02 -1.24 -7.36
N ASN A 32 23.21 -1.05 -7.92
CA ASN A 32 24.01 0.16 -7.74
C ASN A 32 24.36 0.78 -9.12
N PRO A 33 23.80 1.94 -9.50
CA PRO A 33 22.80 2.72 -8.76
C PRO A 33 21.46 1.97 -8.63
N PRO A 34 20.64 2.28 -7.60
CA PRO A 34 19.32 1.68 -7.44
C PRO A 34 18.35 2.24 -8.48
N VAL A 35 17.54 1.37 -9.07
CA VAL A 35 16.53 1.72 -10.09
C VAL A 35 15.13 1.64 -9.49
N PHE A 36 14.44 2.77 -9.35
CA PHE A 36 13.07 2.83 -8.84
C PHE A 36 12.38 4.18 -9.12
N CYS A 37 11.10 4.14 -9.51
CA CYS A 37 10.32 5.32 -9.85
C CYS A 37 9.62 6.00 -8.66
N SER A 38 10.22 6.02 -7.46
CA SER A 38 9.58 6.54 -6.24
C SER A 38 10.53 7.37 -5.36
N GLY A 39 11.53 8.01 -5.98
CA GLY A 39 12.41 8.95 -5.33
C GLY A 39 11.64 10.20 -4.94
N THR A 40 11.33 10.34 -3.65
CA THR A 40 10.52 11.43 -3.08
C THR A 40 11.30 12.24 -2.04
N CYS A 41 10.88 13.48 -1.80
CA CYS A 41 11.53 14.39 -0.85
C CYS A 41 10.53 15.02 0.13
N ARG A 42 11.04 15.64 1.20
CA ARG A 42 10.20 16.41 2.14
C ARG A 42 10.11 17.86 1.69
N ILE A 43 8.99 18.51 2.00
CA ILE A 43 8.83 19.98 1.84
C ILE A 43 9.97 20.74 2.54
N ASP A 44 10.42 20.28 3.71
CA ASP A 44 11.59 20.81 4.43
C ASP A 44 12.90 20.74 3.61
N THR A 45 13.08 19.73 2.75
CA THR A 45 14.19 19.67 1.79
C THR A 45 14.08 20.79 0.76
N VAL A 46 12.91 20.94 0.12
CA VAL A 46 12.65 22.00 -0.86
C VAL A 46 12.92 23.38 -0.27
N LEU A 47 12.44 23.65 0.96
CA LEU A 47 12.65 24.90 1.67
C LEU A 47 14.14 25.17 2.00
N LYS A 48 14.91 24.14 2.37
CA LYS A 48 16.35 24.27 2.63
C LYS A 48 17.18 24.58 1.38
N HIS A 49 16.72 24.14 0.22
CA HIS A 49 17.35 24.43 -1.07
C HIS A 49 16.99 25.83 -1.61
N GLY A 50 16.05 26.55 -0.99
CA GLY A 50 15.69 27.93 -1.37
C GLY A 50 15.24 28.00 -2.83
N SER A 51 15.86 28.89 -3.61
CA SER A 51 15.60 29.02 -5.06
C SER A 51 15.92 27.76 -5.87
N SER A 52 16.82 26.89 -5.39
CA SER A 52 17.13 25.60 -6.05
C SER A 52 16.20 24.45 -5.67
N GLY A 53 15.22 24.71 -4.78
CA GLY A 53 14.30 23.67 -4.28
C GLY A 53 13.46 23.04 -5.39
N GLN A 54 13.00 23.84 -6.36
CA GLN A 54 12.21 23.36 -7.49
C GLN A 54 13.03 22.43 -8.39
N SER A 55 14.22 22.86 -8.82
CA SER A 55 15.11 22.04 -9.67
C SER A 55 15.56 20.74 -8.98
N HIS A 56 15.65 20.72 -7.64
CA HIS A 56 15.90 19.47 -6.91
C HIS A 56 14.73 18.48 -7.04
N VAL A 57 13.48 18.95 -6.93
CA VAL A 57 12.29 18.10 -7.10
C VAL A 57 12.15 17.62 -8.55
N GLU A 58 12.37 18.50 -9.52
CA GLU A 58 12.34 18.18 -10.95
C GLU A 58 13.41 17.13 -11.31
N SER A 59 14.65 17.27 -10.80
CA SER A 59 15.70 16.27 -11.04
C SER A 59 15.40 14.90 -10.43
N LEU A 60 14.70 14.83 -9.29
CA LEU A 60 14.18 13.56 -8.76
C LEU A 60 13.10 12.96 -9.68
N GLY A 61 12.15 13.78 -10.14
CA GLY A 61 11.12 13.35 -11.09
C GLY A 61 11.69 12.86 -12.42
N LEU A 62 12.69 13.56 -12.95
CA LEU A 62 13.40 13.19 -14.18
C LEU A 62 14.15 11.87 -14.03
N ALA A 63 14.83 11.65 -12.90
CA ALA A 63 15.49 10.38 -12.59
C ALA A 63 14.47 9.23 -12.48
N ASN A 64 13.34 9.44 -11.78
CA ASN A 64 12.26 8.46 -11.68
C ASN A 64 11.66 8.11 -13.05
N ALA A 65 11.52 9.09 -13.96
CA ALA A 65 11.00 8.87 -15.32
C ALA A 65 11.99 8.07 -16.19
N TRP A 66 13.30 8.35 -16.13
CA TRP A 66 14.30 7.52 -16.81
C TRP A 66 14.40 6.10 -16.24
N ASP A 67 14.19 5.93 -14.94
CA ASP A 67 14.11 4.61 -14.32
C ASP A 67 12.87 3.81 -14.76
N LEU A 68 11.77 4.46 -15.18
CA LEU A 68 10.61 3.75 -15.74
C LEU A 68 10.99 3.00 -17.01
N CYS A 69 11.80 3.61 -17.89
CA CYS A 69 12.32 2.96 -19.09
C CYS A 69 13.14 1.71 -18.76
N LYS A 70 13.91 1.74 -17.66
CA LYS A 70 14.71 0.60 -17.18
C LYS A 70 13.80 -0.50 -16.59
N LEU A 71 12.78 -0.13 -15.81
CA LEU A 71 11.79 -1.07 -15.29
C LEU A 71 11.05 -1.79 -16.42
N ILE A 72 10.61 -1.07 -17.46
CA ILE A 72 9.92 -1.67 -18.63
C ILE A 72 10.83 -2.67 -19.35
N LYS A 73 12.09 -2.29 -19.66
CA LYS A 73 13.07 -3.18 -20.30
C LYS A 73 13.43 -4.40 -19.44
N TRP A 74 13.49 -4.23 -18.12
CA TRP A 74 13.74 -5.34 -17.20
C TRP A 74 12.53 -6.27 -17.11
N ASN A 75 11.32 -5.72 -16.97
CA ASN A 75 10.07 -6.46 -16.99
C ASN A 75 9.95 -7.29 -18.29
N GLU A 76 10.34 -6.71 -19.43
CA GLU A 76 10.34 -7.41 -20.72
C GLU A 76 11.25 -8.63 -20.74
N LYS A 77 12.48 -8.51 -20.21
CA LYS A 77 13.42 -9.63 -20.08
C LYS A 77 12.82 -10.83 -19.32
N TYR A 78 11.86 -10.60 -18.43
CA TYR A 78 11.21 -11.65 -17.65
C TYR A 78 9.73 -11.86 -17.97
N ASP A 79 9.23 -11.37 -19.11
CA ASP A 79 7.85 -11.55 -19.59
C ASP A 79 6.74 -10.95 -18.69
N ILE A 80 7.08 -9.91 -17.90
CA ILE A 80 6.14 -9.22 -17.01
C ILE A 80 5.50 -8.03 -17.73
N LYS A 81 4.38 -8.28 -18.43
CA LYS A 81 3.70 -7.28 -19.27
C LYS A 81 2.82 -6.26 -18.53
N PHE A 82 2.77 -6.24 -17.20
CA PHE A 82 1.89 -5.34 -16.43
C PHE A 82 2.65 -4.63 -15.31
N LEU A 83 2.65 -3.29 -15.33
CA LEU A 83 3.34 -2.45 -14.35
C LEU A 83 2.40 -1.38 -13.76
N ARG A 84 2.47 -1.20 -12.43
CA ARG A 84 1.88 -0.05 -11.75
C ARG A 84 2.96 1.02 -11.55
N ILE A 85 2.79 2.17 -12.19
CA ILE A 85 3.62 3.37 -12.00
C ILE A 85 3.36 3.92 -10.59
N SER A 86 4.42 4.34 -9.90
CA SER A 86 4.30 4.91 -8.56
C SER A 86 3.76 6.34 -8.61
N SER A 87 2.79 6.64 -7.75
CA SER A 87 2.23 7.98 -7.59
C SER A 87 3.26 9.00 -7.08
N GLU A 88 4.27 8.52 -6.35
CA GLU A 88 5.43 9.28 -5.85
C GLU A 88 6.50 9.54 -6.94
N MET A 89 6.24 9.25 -8.21
CA MET A 89 7.18 9.49 -9.32
C MET A 89 7.52 10.98 -9.46
N PHE A 90 6.57 11.88 -9.23
CA PHE A 90 6.79 13.33 -9.25
C PHE A 90 6.45 13.91 -7.87
N PRO A 91 7.45 14.10 -6.99
CA PRO A 91 7.21 14.45 -5.60
C PRO A 91 6.53 15.81 -5.47
N LEU A 92 5.42 15.89 -4.72
CA LEU A 92 4.66 17.12 -4.50
C LEU A 92 3.94 17.71 -5.73
N ALA A 93 3.92 17.04 -6.90
CA ALA A 93 3.32 17.59 -8.13
C ALA A 93 1.85 18.04 -7.98
N SER A 94 1.03 17.32 -7.22
CA SER A 94 -0.39 17.66 -6.93
C SER A 94 -0.56 18.63 -5.73
N HIS A 95 0.51 19.08 -5.09
CA HIS A 95 0.46 19.88 -3.86
C HIS A 95 0.04 21.34 -4.12
N ALA A 96 -0.99 21.83 -3.42
CA ALA A 96 -1.61 23.14 -3.66
C ALA A 96 -0.66 24.37 -3.69
N LYS A 97 0.50 24.30 -3.00
CA LYS A 97 1.51 25.37 -2.95
C LYS A 97 2.83 25.05 -3.67
N TYR A 98 3.12 23.77 -3.89
CA TYR A 98 4.44 23.29 -4.37
C TYR A 98 4.33 22.39 -5.60
N GLY A 99 3.13 22.29 -6.18
CA GLY A 99 2.89 21.58 -7.42
C GLY A 99 3.43 22.33 -8.63
N TYR A 100 3.69 21.58 -9.69
CA TYR A 100 4.37 22.03 -10.89
C TYR A 100 3.93 21.16 -12.08
N SER A 101 4.13 21.66 -13.30
CA SER A 101 3.81 20.91 -14.52
C SER A 101 4.87 19.84 -14.81
N LEU A 102 4.45 18.71 -15.38
CA LEU A 102 5.32 17.60 -15.77
C LEU A 102 6.06 17.81 -17.11
N ASP A 103 5.95 19.00 -17.72
CA ASP A 103 6.47 19.27 -19.08
C ASP A 103 7.97 18.98 -19.24
N PHE A 104 8.78 19.23 -18.20
CA PHE A 104 10.22 18.94 -18.19
C PHE A 104 10.55 17.44 -18.32
N ALA A 105 9.60 16.55 -17.99
CA ALA A 105 9.74 15.10 -18.07
C ALA A 105 9.06 14.48 -19.29
N LYS A 106 8.55 15.30 -20.22
CA LYS A 106 7.85 14.84 -21.43
C LYS A 106 8.69 13.88 -22.28
N GLU A 107 9.98 14.14 -22.44
CA GLU A 107 10.90 13.27 -23.21
C GLU A 107 11.03 11.85 -22.61
N PRO A 108 11.46 11.66 -21.34
CA PRO A 108 11.58 10.32 -20.77
C PRO A 108 10.22 9.62 -20.58
N LEU A 109 9.13 10.35 -20.35
CA LEU A 109 7.79 9.74 -20.31
C LEU A 109 7.35 9.24 -21.69
N ALA A 110 7.59 10.00 -22.76
CA ALA A 110 7.29 9.56 -24.12
C ALA A 110 8.16 8.36 -24.55
N GLU A 111 9.44 8.30 -24.15
CA GLU A 111 10.29 7.11 -24.38
C GLU A 111 9.78 5.90 -23.58
N ALA A 112 9.35 6.09 -22.33
CA ALA A 112 8.75 5.02 -21.54
C ALA A 112 7.46 4.47 -22.18
N GLY A 113 6.58 5.35 -22.67
CA GLY A 113 5.37 4.93 -23.39
C GLY A 113 5.65 4.29 -24.75
N ARG A 114 6.67 4.76 -25.49
CA ARG A 114 7.15 4.11 -26.72
C ARG A 114 7.60 2.67 -26.45
N LEU A 115 8.42 2.46 -25.42
CA LEU A 115 8.86 1.13 -24.98
C LEU A 115 7.68 0.26 -24.52
N ALA A 116 6.72 0.84 -23.81
CA ALA A 116 5.52 0.11 -23.39
C ALA A 116 4.67 -0.35 -24.58
N MET A 117 4.49 0.48 -25.61
CA MET A 117 3.82 0.07 -26.85
C MET A 117 4.63 -0.97 -27.63
N GLU A 118 5.95 -0.79 -27.77
CA GLU A 118 6.86 -1.71 -28.47
C GLU A 118 6.79 -3.13 -27.90
N TYR A 119 6.73 -3.25 -26.57
CA TYR A 119 6.75 -4.53 -25.86
C TYR A 119 5.36 -5.06 -25.44
N GLY A 120 4.29 -4.30 -25.69
CA GLY A 120 2.93 -4.66 -25.29
C GLY A 120 2.67 -4.59 -23.78
N HIS A 121 3.31 -3.64 -23.06
CA HIS A 121 3.13 -3.47 -21.62
C HIS A 121 1.91 -2.61 -21.30
N ARG A 122 1.13 -3.07 -20.32
CA ARG A 122 0.08 -2.28 -19.69
C ARG A 122 0.65 -1.47 -18.53
N LEU A 123 0.41 -0.17 -18.53
CA LEU A 123 0.81 0.76 -17.47
C LEU A 123 -0.42 1.28 -16.73
N THR A 124 -0.40 1.33 -15.40
CA THR A 124 -1.51 1.88 -14.59
C THR A 124 -0.99 2.67 -13.40
N THR A 125 -1.82 3.53 -12.79
CA THR A 125 -1.50 4.24 -11.55
C THR A 125 -2.53 3.91 -10.46
N HIS A 126 -2.14 4.08 -9.20
CA HIS A 126 -3.07 3.99 -8.07
C HIS A 126 -2.88 5.23 -7.18
N PRO A 127 -3.65 6.30 -7.39
CA PRO A 127 -3.75 7.41 -6.46
C PRO A 127 -3.84 6.96 -4.99
N GLY A 128 -3.17 7.70 -4.11
CA GLY A 128 -3.03 7.29 -2.71
C GLY A 128 -4.31 7.43 -1.88
N GLN A 129 -4.30 6.86 -0.68
CA GLN A 129 -5.42 6.90 0.29
C GLN A 129 -5.97 8.30 0.64
N PHE A 130 -5.26 9.38 0.28
CA PHE A 130 -5.65 10.77 0.53
C PHE A 130 -6.61 11.32 -0.54
N THR A 131 -6.70 10.66 -1.68
CA THR A 131 -7.56 11.02 -2.82
C THR A 131 -8.97 10.48 -2.53
N GLN A 132 -9.84 11.33 -1.99
CA GLN A 132 -11.13 10.99 -1.40
C GLN A 132 -12.25 11.89 -1.93
N LEU A 133 -12.77 11.56 -3.11
CA LEU A 133 -13.86 12.31 -3.76
C LEU A 133 -15.17 12.31 -2.96
N GLY A 134 -15.40 11.32 -2.10
CA GLY A 134 -16.55 11.23 -1.20
C GLY A 134 -16.44 12.07 0.08
N SER A 135 -15.35 12.82 0.29
CA SER A 135 -15.12 13.56 1.55
C SER A 135 -16.13 14.70 1.76
N PRO A 136 -16.62 14.93 3.01
CA PRO A 136 -17.42 16.11 3.33
C PRO A 136 -16.58 17.41 3.35
N ARG A 137 -15.25 17.29 3.41
CA ARG A 137 -14.31 18.41 3.47
C ARG A 137 -13.93 18.91 2.08
N LYS A 138 -14.31 20.14 1.74
CA LYS A 138 -14.10 20.73 0.40
C LYS A 138 -12.62 20.75 -0.01
N GLU A 139 -11.73 21.06 0.93
CA GLU A 139 -10.29 21.12 0.70
C GLU A 139 -9.68 19.75 0.36
N VAL A 140 -10.27 18.66 0.86
CA VAL A 140 -9.88 17.28 0.50
C VAL A 140 -10.34 16.93 -0.90
N VAL A 141 -11.58 17.29 -1.26
CA VAL A 141 -12.11 17.08 -2.61
C VAL A 141 -11.27 17.85 -3.64
N GLU A 142 -10.98 19.13 -3.38
CA GLU A 142 -10.13 19.95 -4.25
C GLU A 142 -8.69 19.40 -4.39
N ALA A 143 -8.13 18.83 -3.32
CA ALA A 143 -6.84 18.13 -3.40
C ALA A 143 -6.93 16.82 -4.20
N SER A 144 -8.02 16.08 -4.05
CA SER A 144 -8.26 14.82 -4.77
C SER A 144 -8.41 15.05 -6.27
N VAL A 145 -9.09 16.13 -6.68
CA VAL A 145 -9.20 16.51 -8.09
C VAL A 145 -7.82 16.83 -8.68
N ARG A 146 -7.01 17.68 -8.01
CA ARG A 146 -5.63 17.97 -8.46
C ARG A 146 -4.75 16.74 -8.55
N ASP A 147 -4.93 15.76 -7.66
CA ASP A 147 -4.17 14.51 -7.67
C ASP A 147 -4.55 13.62 -8.86
N LEU A 148 -5.85 13.53 -9.17
CA LEU A 148 -6.35 12.84 -10.36
C LEU A 148 -5.92 13.54 -11.66
N ASP A 149 -5.97 14.87 -11.72
CA ASP A 149 -5.51 15.64 -12.88
C ASP A 149 -3.99 15.45 -13.11
N TYR A 150 -3.18 15.41 -12.04
CA TYR A 150 -1.75 15.05 -12.11
C TYR A 150 -1.55 13.63 -12.69
N HIS A 151 -2.31 12.65 -12.21
CA HIS A 151 -2.22 11.29 -12.73
C HIS A 151 -2.70 11.17 -14.18
N SER A 152 -3.69 11.95 -14.60
CA SER A 152 -4.11 12.09 -16.00
C SER A 152 -3.00 12.70 -16.85
N GLN A 153 -2.37 13.81 -16.41
CA GLN A 153 -1.23 14.41 -17.10
C GLN A 153 -0.06 13.42 -17.25
N LEU A 154 0.25 12.67 -16.19
CA LEU A 154 1.28 11.63 -16.20
C LEU A 154 1.01 10.55 -17.26
N LEU A 155 -0.21 10.01 -17.29
CA LEU A 155 -0.58 8.96 -18.25
C LEU A 155 -0.63 9.50 -19.69
N GLY A 156 -1.15 10.71 -19.89
CA GLY A 156 -1.16 11.37 -21.21
C GLY A 156 0.23 11.67 -21.75
N LEU A 157 1.18 12.04 -20.88
CA LEU A 157 2.59 12.30 -21.26
C LEU A 157 3.37 11.05 -21.64
N LEU A 158 2.88 9.84 -21.35
CA LEU A 158 3.43 8.61 -21.92
C LEU A 158 3.23 8.56 -23.44
N GLY A 159 2.22 9.26 -23.99
CA GLY A 159 1.97 9.30 -25.43
C GLY A 159 1.54 7.96 -26.04
N VAL A 160 1.07 7.02 -25.20
CA VAL A 160 0.49 5.74 -25.62
C VAL A 160 -0.79 5.95 -26.44
N LYS A 161 -1.18 4.97 -27.26
CA LYS A 161 -2.29 5.10 -28.21
C LYS A 161 -3.26 3.93 -28.15
N ASP A 162 -4.41 4.11 -28.79
CA ASP A 162 -5.40 3.08 -29.08
C ASP A 162 -5.84 2.27 -27.84
N GLN A 163 -5.65 0.94 -27.84
CA GLN A 163 -6.05 0.11 -26.72
C GLN A 163 -5.13 0.30 -25.49
N THR A 164 -3.83 0.53 -25.71
CA THR A 164 -2.86 0.77 -24.63
C THR A 164 -3.21 2.04 -23.84
N ASP A 165 -3.73 3.07 -24.51
CA ASP A 165 -4.21 4.30 -23.86
C ASP A 165 -5.48 4.08 -23.04
N ARG A 166 -6.48 3.35 -23.57
CA ARG A 166 -7.68 2.96 -22.81
C ARG A 166 -7.35 2.08 -21.61
N ASP A 167 -6.36 1.21 -21.75
CA ASP A 167 -5.92 0.29 -20.71
C ASP A 167 -5.08 0.97 -19.61
N ALA A 168 -4.63 2.21 -19.85
CA ALA A 168 -3.93 3.08 -18.92
C ALA A 168 -4.89 3.79 -17.97
N VAL A 169 -5.31 3.03 -16.95
CA VAL A 169 -6.30 3.42 -15.93
C VAL A 169 -5.69 3.87 -14.60
N MET A 170 -6.47 4.67 -13.87
CA MET A 170 -6.20 5.18 -12.52
C MET A 170 -7.12 4.49 -11.52
N ILE A 171 -6.56 3.71 -10.59
CA ILE A 171 -7.33 2.89 -9.65
C ILE A 171 -7.56 3.66 -8.35
N LEU A 172 -8.83 3.75 -7.91
CA LEU A 172 -9.23 4.53 -6.75
C LEU A 172 -10.15 3.72 -5.81
N HIS A 173 -9.86 3.70 -4.52
CA HIS A 173 -10.84 3.26 -3.51
C HIS A 173 -11.86 4.37 -3.23
N MET A 174 -13.09 4.00 -2.88
CA MET A 174 -14.14 4.98 -2.50
C MET A 174 -13.73 5.85 -1.29
N GLY A 175 -12.85 5.35 -0.42
CA GLY A 175 -12.25 6.10 0.68
C GLY A 175 -13.04 5.97 1.99
N GLY A 176 -13.03 7.00 2.83
CA GLY A 176 -13.75 6.97 4.11
C GLY A 176 -15.28 6.85 3.94
N VAL A 177 -15.96 6.24 4.91
CA VAL A 177 -17.44 6.26 5.00
C VAL A 177 -17.97 7.57 5.59
N PHE A 178 -17.12 8.31 6.32
CA PHE A 178 -17.45 9.58 6.96
C PHE A 178 -18.75 9.52 7.80
N GLU A 179 -19.81 10.17 7.32
CA GLU A 179 -21.13 10.28 7.97
C GLU A 179 -22.05 9.08 7.68
N GLY A 180 -21.75 8.29 6.64
CA GLY A 180 -22.55 7.16 6.19
C GLY A 180 -22.26 6.78 4.73
N LYS A 181 -22.65 5.55 4.34
CA LYS A 181 -22.35 5.00 3.01
C LYS A 181 -23.11 5.78 1.93
N GLU A 182 -24.43 5.90 2.04
CA GLU A 182 -25.26 6.57 1.02
C GLU A 182 -24.90 8.05 0.86
N GLU A 183 -24.62 8.74 1.97
CA GLU A 183 -24.16 10.14 1.99
C GLU A 183 -22.83 10.29 1.26
N THR A 184 -21.93 9.33 1.41
CA THR A 184 -20.63 9.32 0.73
C THR A 184 -20.77 8.99 -0.75
N LEU A 185 -21.61 8.03 -1.12
CA LEU A 185 -21.94 7.74 -2.53
C LEU A 185 -22.60 8.96 -3.20
N ALA A 186 -23.51 9.67 -2.51
CA ALA A 186 -24.12 10.91 -3.00
C ALA A 186 -23.09 12.04 -3.19
N ARG A 187 -22.15 12.21 -2.26
CA ARG A 187 -21.01 13.14 -2.42
C ARG A 187 -20.12 12.74 -3.60
N PHE A 188 -19.81 11.45 -3.74
CA PHE A 188 -19.01 10.93 -4.84
C PHE A 188 -19.67 11.25 -6.19
N ARG A 189 -20.96 10.91 -6.39
CA ARG A 189 -21.74 11.27 -7.60
C ARG A 189 -21.62 12.77 -7.91
N LYS A 190 -21.89 13.64 -6.93
CA LYS A 190 -21.83 15.10 -7.07
C LYS A 190 -20.45 15.64 -7.44
N ASN A 191 -19.37 14.95 -7.06
CA ASN A 191 -18.00 15.38 -7.36
C ASN A 191 -17.47 14.73 -8.64
N TYR A 192 -17.84 13.48 -8.95
CA TYR A 192 -17.47 12.76 -10.17
C TYR A 192 -17.91 13.50 -11.44
N VAL A 193 -19.13 14.05 -11.46
CA VAL A 193 -19.65 14.84 -12.59
C VAL A 193 -18.74 16.02 -12.95
N LYS A 194 -18.03 16.60 -11.98
CA LYS A 194 -17.15 17.78 -12.14
C LYS A 194 -15.74 17.43 -12.65
N LEU A 195 -15.37 16.14 -12.67
CA LEU A 195 -14.05 15.73 -13.14
C LEU A 195 -13.94 15.99 -14.65
N SER A 196 -12.70 16.16 -15.13
CA SER A 196 -12.40 16.22 -16.56
C SER A 196 -12.73 14.88 -17.24
N ASP A 197 -13.03 14.91 -18.54
CA ASP A 197 -13.47 13.70 -19.24
C ASP A 197 -12.33 12.69 -19.45
N ASP A 198 -11.07 13.14 -19.53
CA ASP A 198 -9.89 12.26 -19.51
C ASP A 198 -9.75 11.54 -18.15
N VAL A 199 -9.96 12.24 -17.03
CA VAL A 199 -10.02 11.60 -15.70
C VAL A 199 -11.16 10.58 -15.65
N LYS A 200 -12.37 10.92 -16.14
CA LYS A 200 -13.51 9.99 -16.17
C LYS A 200 -13.30 8.78 -17.08
N ALA A 201 -12.56 8.93 -18.18
CA ALA A 201 -12.23 7.85 -19.10
C ALA A 201 -11.29 6.82 -18.44
N ARG A 202 -10.33 7.29 -17.63
CA ARG A 202 -9.30 6.46 -16.98
C ARG A 202 -9.64 5.99 -15.57
N LEU A 203 -10.54 6.67 -14.84
CA LEU A 203 -10.87 6.32 -13.47
C LEU A 203 -11.59 4.96 -13.39
N VAL A 204 -11.09 4.09 -12.52
CA VAL A 204 -11.72 2.81 -12.14
C VAL A 204 -11.80 2.72 -10.62
N LEU A 205 -12.86 2.09 -10.10
CA LEU A 205 -13.06 1.92 -8.66
C LEU A 205 -12.60 0.54 -8.20
N GLU A 206 -12.19 0.41 -6.94
CA GLU A 206 -11.75 -0.85 -6.34
C GLU A 206 -12.40 -1.08 -4.96
N ASN A 207 -12.84 -2.32 -4.70
CA ASN A 207 -13.32 -2.72 -3.37
C ASN A 207 -12.18 -2.79 -2.34
N ASP A 208 -12.47 -2.48 -1.08
CA ASP A 208 -11.46 -2.40 -0.01
C ASP A 208 -11.68 -3.40 1.14
N ASP A 209 -10.70 -3.46 2.04
CA ASP A 209 -10.63 -4.36 3.20
C ASP A 209 -11.18 -3.74 4.51
N VAL A 210 -11.82 -2.57 4.43
CA VAL A 210 -12.34 -1.85 5.61
C VAL A 210 -13.86 -1.74 5.61
N ALA A 211 -14.42 -1.23 4.51
CA ALA A 211 -15.76 -0.65 4.46
C ALA A 211 -16.53 -0.89 3.15
N TRP A 212 -15.86 -0.86 2.00
CA TRP A 212 -16.51 -0.83 0.68
C TRP A 212 -16.37 -2.17 -0.04
N THR A 213 -17.41 -2.98 0.03
CA THR A 213 -17.47 -4.28 -0.63
C THR A 213 -17.81 -4.14 -2.11
N VAL A 214 -17.60 -5.21 -2.88
CA VAL A 214 -18.06 -5.35 -4.27
C VAL A 214 -19.55 -4.99 -4.42
N HIS A 215 -20.39 -5.36 -3.45
CA HIS A 215 -21.84 -5.13 -3.51
C HIS A 215 -22.22 -3.67 -3.24
N ASP A 216 -21.41 -2.94 -2.46
CA ASP A 216 -21.61 -1.49 -2.24
C ASP A 216 -21.22 -0.68 -3.49
N LEU A 217 -20.15 -1.10 -4.18
CA LEU A 217 -19.56 -0.32 -5.28
C LEU A 217 -20.14 -0.67 -6.66
N LEU A 218 -20.54 -1.92 -6.90
CA LEU A 218 -21.03 -2.33 -8.23
C LEU A 218 -22.23 -1.50 -8.73
N PRO A 219 -23.24 -1.13 -7.92
CA PRO A 219 -24.36 -0.30 -8.38
C PRO A 219 -23.91 1.10 -8.85
N ILE A 220 -23.05 1.79 -8.11
CA ILE A 220 -22.54 3.12 -8.52
C ILE A 220 -21.56 3.01 -9.71
N CYS A 221 -20.83 1.91 -9.82
CA CYS A 221 -20.00 1.59 -11.00
C CYS A 221 -20.85 1.40 -12.26
N GLN A 222 -22.03 0.76 -12.14
CA GLN A 222 -22.98 0.64 -13.23
C GLN A 222 -23.64 1.98 -13.57
N GLU A 223 -24.06 2.76 -12.57
CA GLU A 223 -24.72 4.06 -12.72
C GLU A 223 -23.84 5.12 -13.40
N LEU A 224 -22.57 5.23 -12.98
CA LEU A 224 -21.63 6.26 -13.47
C LEU A 224 -20.73 5.77 -14.61
N ASP A 225 -20.97 4.56 -15.11
CA ASP A 225 -20.12 3.83 -16.07
C ASP A 225 -18.63 3.80 -15.67
N ILE A 226 -18.36 3.45 -14.41
CA ILE A 226 -17.01 3.29 -13.87
C ILE A 226 -16.67 1.79 -13.82
N PRO A 227 -15.57 1.32 -14.43
CA PRO A 227 -15.15 -0.07 -14.30
C PRO A 227 -14.79 -0.43 -12.85
N LEU A 228 -15.23 -1.60 -12.39
CA LEU A 228 -14.90 -2.11 -11.06
C LEU A 228 -13.71 -3.07 -11.13
N VAL A 229 -12.59 -2.69 -10.53
CA VAL A 229 -11.47 -3.57 -10.21
C VAL A 229 -11.92 -4.45 -9.04
N LEU A 230 -11.97 -5.76 -9.27
CA LEU A 230 -12.10 -6.74 -8.20
C LEU A 230 -10.73 -6.97 -7.58
N ASP A 231 -10.62 -6.70 -6.28
CA ASP A 231 -9.53 -7.23 -5.45
C ASP A 231 -10.06 -8.40 -4.61
N TYR A 232 -9.45 -9.58 -4.81
CA TYR A 232 -9.81 -10.82 -4.10
C TYR A 232 -9.40 -10.80 -2.62
N HIS A 233 -8.30 -10.15 -2.28
CA HIS A 233 -7.78 -10.09 -0.92
C HIS A 233 -8.72 -9.27 -0.03
N HIS A 234 -9.07 -8.07 -0.49
CA HIS A 234 -10.04 -7.17 0.08
C HIS A 234 -11.40 -7.84 0.21
N HIS A 235 -11.90 -8.53 -0.83
CA HIS A 235 -13.17 -9.27 -0.76
C HIS A 235 -13.17 -10.34 0.35
N ASN A 236 -12.10 -11.12 0.46
CA ASN A 236 -11.97 -12.16 1.47
C ASN A 236 -11.86 -11.60 2.91
N ILE A 237 -11.58 -10.31 3.09
CA ILE A 237 -11.63 -9.60 4.40
C ILE A 237 -12.96 -8.86 4.61
N ARG A 238 -13.56 -8.35 3.52
CA ARG A 238 -14.81 -7.59 3.50
C ARG A 238 -15.68 -7.97 2.31
N HIS A 239 -16.69 -8.77 2.60
CA HIS A 239 -17.74 -9.18 1.69
C HIS A 239 -19.13 -8.83 2.23
N SER A 240 -20.14 -8.89 1.36
CA SER A 240 -21.54 -8.73 1.76
C SER A 240 -21.99 -9.93 2.60
N SER A 241 -22.93 -9.73 3.53
CA SER A 241 -23.56 -10.82 4.30
C SER A 241 -24.36 -11.81 3.44
N THR A 242 -24.59 -11.48 2.16
CA THR A 242 -25.26 -12.33 1.16
C THR A 242 -24.34 -13.35 0.49
N VAL A 243 -23.02 -13.25 0.67
CA VAL A 243 -22.03 -14.17 0.12
C VAL A 243 -21.13 -14.71 1.23
N ARG A 244 -20.53 -15.88 1.03
CA ARG A 244 -19.56 -16.43 1.98
C ARG A 244 -18.15 -15.92 1.68
N GLU A 245 -17.28 -16.01 2.67
CA GLU A 245 -15.85 -15.83 2.47
C GLU A 245 -15.31 -16.82 1.42
N GLY A 246 -14.48 -16.33 0.49
CA GLY A 246 -13.90 -17.12 -0.59
C GLY A 246 -14.33 -16.64 -1.98
N ASN A 247 -13.70 -17.22 -3.01
CA ASN A 247 -13.87 -16.76 -4.39
C ASN A 247 -15.04 -17.42 -5.15
N MET A 248 -15.74 -18.40 -4.55
CA MET A 248 -16.77 -19.19 -5.23
C MET A 248 -18.06 -18.40 -5.46
N ASP A 249 -18.50 -17.66 -4.44
CA ASP A 249 -19.74 -16.87 -4.49
C ASP A 249 -19.57 -15.57 -5.29
N LEU A 250 -18.33 -15.25 -5.72
CA LEU A 250 -18.01 -14.18 -6.66
C LEU A 250 -18.19 -14.57 -8.14
N LEU A 251 -18.13 -15.86 -8.49
CA LEU A 251 -18.19 -16.31 -9.89
C LEU A 251 -19.45 -15.78 -10.63
N PRO A 252 -20.66 -15.72 -10.02
CA PRO A 252 -21.84 -15.15 -10.67
C PRO A 252 -21.75 -13.64 -10.94
N LEU A 253 -20.90 -12.91 -10.20
CA LEU A 253 -20.69 -11.47 -10.40
C LEU A 253 -19.66 -11.17 -11.50
N PHE A 254 -18.82 -12.13 -11.91
CA PHE A 254 -17.79 -11.90 -12.92
C PHE A 254 -18.31 -11.36 -14.26
N PRO A 255 -19.41 -11.88 -14.84
CA PRO A 255 -19.96 -11.32 -16.09
C PRO A 255 -20.41 -9.86 -15.91
N VAL A 256 -21.05 -9.55 -14.78
CA VAL A 256 -21.55 -8.20 -14.46
C VAL A 256 -20.39 -7.22 -14.25
N ILE A 257 -19.32 -7.65 -13.58
CA ILE A 257 -18.10 -6.86 -13.44
C ILE A 257 -17.44 -6.68 -14.81
N LYS A 258 -17.28 -7.74 -15.62
CA LYS A 258 -16.70 -7.72 -16.98
C LYS A 258 -17.46 -6.78 -17.92
N GLU A 259 -18.77 -6.64 -17.74
CA GLU A 259 -19.60 -5.68 -18.47
C GLU A 259 -19.13 -4.23 -18.25
N THR A 260 -18.84 -3.83 -17.00
CA THR A 260 -18.37 -2.47 -16.67
C THR A 260 -17.06 -2.08 -17.38
N TRP A 261 -16.20 -3.06 -17.66
CA TRP A 261 -14.98 -2.87 -18.46
C TRP A 261 -15.27 -2.83 -19.96
N THR A 262 -16.16 -3.73 -20.41
CA THR A 262 -16.55 -3.88 -21.83
C THR A 262 -17.22 -2.61 -22.37
N ARG A 263 -18.08 -1.95 -21.60
CA ARG A 263 -18.77 -0.71 -22.03
C ARG A 263 -17.79 0.42 -22.37
N LYS A 264 -16.71 0.60 -21.59
CA LYS A 264 -15.63 1.55 -21.89
C LYS A 264 -14.56 1.01 -22.86
N ARG A 265 -14.67 -0.23 -23.32
CA ARG A 265 -13.68 -0.91 -24.19
C ARG A 265 -12.27 -0.92 -23.57
N ILE A 266 -12.22 -1.11 -22.25
CA ILE A 266 -10.98 -1.25 -21.48
C ILE A 266 -10.79 -2.74 -21.19
N THR A 267 -9.59 -3.26 -21.39
CA THR A 267 -9.25 -4.64 -21.03
C THR A 267 -9.43 -4.82 -19.53
N GLN A 268 -10.19 -5.82 -19.10
CA GLN A 268 -10.46 -6.04 -17.69
C GLN A 268 -9.15 -6.21 -16.89
N LYS A 269 -9.13 -5.73 -15.64
CA LYS A 269 -8.07 -6.04 -14.69
C LYS A 269 -8.62 -6.35 -13.30
N GLN A 270 -7.84 -7.13 -12.56
CA GLN A 270 -8.12 -7.53 -11.19
C GLN A 270 -6.84 -7.42 -10.35
N HIS A 271 -6.99 -7.32 -9.03
CA HIS A 271 -5.89 -7.35 -8.08
C HIS A 271 -5.93 -8.63 -7.25
N TYR A 272 -4.76 -9.18 -6.93
CA TYR A 272 -4.65 -10.40 -6.15
C TYR A 272 -3.56 -10.33 -5.10
N SER A 273 -3.91 -10.72 -3.88
CA SER A 273 -3.01 -10.90 -2.75
C SER A 273 -3.52 -11.98 -1.80
N GLU A 274 -2.66 -12.43 -0.90
CA GLU A 274 -2.96 -13.38 0.16
C GLU A 274 -2.61 -12.75 1.52
N PRO A 275 -3.32 -13.11 2.60
CA PRO A 275 -2.92 -12.70 3.95
C PRO A 275 -1.60 -13.36 4.34
N CYS A 276 -0.82 -12.70 5.20
CA CYS A 276 0.33 -13.34 5.86
C CYS A 276 -0.06 -14.67 6.56
N GLU A 277 0.85 -15.63 6.54
CA GLU A 277 0.70 -16.90 7.25
C GLU A 277 0.40 -16.68 8.75
N GLY A 278 -0.62 -17.38 9.27
CA GLY A 278 -1.06 -17.25 10.66
C GLY A 278 -1.89 -15.98 10.97
N ALA A 279 -2.26 -15.17 9.97
CA ALA A 279 -3.15 -14.04 10.18
C ALA A 279 -4.61 -14.47 10.44
N ILE A 280 -5.08 -14.28 11.68
CA ILE A 280 -6.44 -14.66 12.11
C ILE A 280 -7.38 -13.45 12.14
N THR A 281 -6.92 -12.30 12.67
CA THR A 281 -7.79 -11.13 12.86
C THR A 281 -7.99 -10.34 11.56
N ASP A 282 -9.15 -9.70 11.40
CA ASP A 282 -9.44 -8.72 10.33
C ASP A 282 -8.35 -7.67 10.11
N ARG A 283 -7.54 -7.36 11.15
CA ARG A 283 -6.45 -6.38 11.08
C ARG A 283 -5.14 -7.00 10.62
N ASP A 284 -4.87 -8.24 11.01
CA ASP A 284 -3.66 -8.96 10.58
C ASP A 284 -3.80 -9.48 9.15
N ARG A 285 -5.01 -9.89 8.75
CA ARG A 285 -5.32 -10.39 7.40
C ARG A 285 -5.00 -9.38 6.30
N ARG A 286 -5.17 -8.07 6.56
CA ARG A 286 -4.85 -6.94 5.64
C ARG A 286 -3.40 -6.85 5.21
N LYS A 287 -2.50 -7.53 5.93
CA LYS A 287 -1.08 -7.51 5.60
C LYS A 287 -0.88 -8.48 4.45
N HIS A 288 -0.70 -7.92 3.26
CA HIS A 288 -0.27 -8.67 2.08
C HIS A 288 0.94 -9.56 2.40
N SER A 289 0.82 -10.83 2.04
CA SER A 289 1.89 -11.81 2.11
C SER A 289 3.12 -11.32 1.31
N PRO A 290 4.34 -11.73 1.72
CA PRO A 290 5.52 -11.56 0.88
C PRO A 290 5.36 -12.18 -0.51
N ARG A 291 4.59 -13.28 -0.62
CA ARG A 291 4.38 -14.09 -1.82
C ARG A 291 2.92 -14.51 -1.98
N ALA A 292 2.43 -14.48 -3.21
CA ALA A 292 1.20 -15.16 -3.59
C ALA A 292 1.53 -16.63 -3.89
N SER A 293 0.79 -17.55 -3.28
CA SER A 293 0.95 -18.98 -3.44
C SER A 293 -0.02 -19.59 -4.45
N VAL A 294 -1.18 -18.99 -4.71
CA VAL A 294 -2.16 -19.48 -5.70
C VAL A 294 -2.58 -18.40 -6.69
N LEU A 295 -3.23 -18.82 -7.78
CA LEU A 295 -3.91 -17.92 -8.70
C LEU A 295 -5.42 -17.92 -8.41
N PRO A 296 -6.10 -16.77 -8.50
CA PRO A 296 -7.56 -16.71 -8.42
C PRO A 296 -8.19 -17.35 -9.67
N PRO A 297 -9.50 -17.66 -9.64
CA PRO A 297 -10.22 -18.05 -10.85
C PRO A 297 -10.39 -16.84 -11.77
N CYS A 298 -9.42 -16.58 -12.65
CA CYS A 298 -9.50 -15.52 -13.67
C CYS A 298 -9.45 -16.09 -15.09
N ASP A 299 -10.25 -15.49 -15.97
CA ASP A 299 -10.17 -15.60 -17.43
C ASP A 299 -8.79 -15.11 -17.93
N ASP A 300 -8.21 -15.81 -18.91
CA ASP A 300 -6.84 -15.62 -19.39
C ASP A 300 -6.66 -14.32 -20.19
N THR A 301 -7.75 -13.69 -20.63
CA THR A 301 -7.72 -12.42 -21.37
C THR A 301 -7.57 -11.16 -20.50
N MET A 302 -7.51 -11.28 -19.17
CA MET A 302 -7.49 -10.13 -18.25
C MET A 302 -6.13 -9.86 -17.60
N GLY A 303 -5.88 -8.59 -17.25
CA GLY A 303 -4.68 -8.19 -16.52
C GLY A 303 -4.77 -8.48 -15.02
N LEU A 304 -3.98 -9.42 -14.51
CA LEU A 304 -3.88 -9.68 -13.07
C LEU A 304 -2.67 -8.96 -12.45
N MET A 305 -2.92 -8.08 -11.48
CA MET A 305 -1.87 -7.41 -10.70
C MET A 305 -1.62 -8.15 -9.39
N ILE A 306 -0.39 -8.62 -9.18
CA ILE A 306 0.01 -9.31 -7.95
C ILE A 306 0.48 -8.30 -6.89
N GLU A 307 -0.33 -8.12 -5.85
CA GLU A 307 -0.09 -7.21 -4.73
C GLU A 307 0.68 -7.92 -3.62
N ALA A 308 1.98 -8.11 -3.83
CA ALA A 308 2.88 -8.75 -2.88
C ALA A 308 3.99 -7.79 -2.39
N LYS A 309 4.56 -8.10 -1.22
CA LYS A 309 5.66 -7.31 -0.65
C LYS A 309 6.97 -7.47 -1.44
N ASP A 310 7.27 -8.69 -1.89
CA ASP A 310 8.51 -9.02 -2.62
C ASP A 310 8.43 -8.72 -4.14
N LYS A 311 7.36 -8.06 -4.59
CA LYS A 311 7.18 -7.56 -5.96
C LYS A 311 7.40 -8.63 -7.03
N GLU A 312 8.36 -8.46 -7.93
CA GLU A 312 8.62 -9.35 -9.06
C GLU A 312 8.89 -10.81 -8.62
N GLN A 313 9.44 -10.99 -7.41
CA GLN A 313 9.75 -12.33 -6.90
C GLN A 313 8.50 -13.17 -6.63
N ALA A 314 7.37 -12.53 -6.29
CA ALA A 314 6.09 -13.22 -6.15
C ALA A 314 5.55 -13.68 -7.51
N VAL A 315 5.79 -12.91 -8.58
CA VAL A 315 5.47 -13.32 -9.95
C VAL A 315 6.33 -14.52 -10.36
N PHE A 316 7.63 -14.50 -10.08
CA PHE A 316 8.53 -15.64 -10.34
C PHE A 316 8.17 -16.91 -9.57
N GLU A 317 7.58 -16.78 -8.39
CA GLU A 317 7.09 -17.94 -7.63
C GLU A 317 5.87 -18.59 -8.28
N LEU A 318 4.92 -17.77 -8.75
CA LEU A 318 3.78 -18.24 -9.55
C LEU A 318 4.26 -18.85 -10.88
N TYR A 319 5.26 -18.26 -11.53
CA TYR A 319 5.89 -18.82 -12.74
C TYR A 319 6.50 -20.20 -12.50
N ARG A 320 7.27 -20.38 -11.41
CA ARG A 320 7.80 -21.69 -11.00
C ARG A 320 6.69 -22.70 -10.70
N LYS A 321 5.66 -22.29 -9.96
CA LYS A 321 4.59 -23.19 -9.48
C LYS A 321 3.65 -23.66 -10.59
N TYR A 322 3.25 -22.75 -11.49
CA TYR A 322 2.32 -23.05 -12.57
C TYR A 322 3.00 -23.37 -13.91
N GLY A 323 4.33 -23.21 -13.98
CA GLY A 323 5.11 -23.48 -15.20
C GLY A 323 4.86 -22.48 -16.33
N ILE A 324 4.33 -21.30 -15.99
CA ILE A 324 4.04 -20.18 -16.89
C ILE A 324 5.27 -19.24 -16.98
N GLY A 325 5.47 -18.60 -18.13
CA GLY A 325 6.62 -17.72 -18.36
C GLY A 325 7.97 -18.44 -18.61
N PRO A 326 9.07 -17.68 -18.75
CA PRO A 326 10.35 -18.19 -19.24
C PRO A 326 11.17 -18.92 -18.17
N LYS A 327 11.04 -20.26 -18.12
CA LYS A 327 11.60 -21.15 -17.09
C LYS A 327 13.10 -21.05 -16.85
N ASP A 328 13.89 -20.71 -17.86
CA ASP A 328 15.37 -20.64 -17.74
C ASP A 328 15.86 -19.28 -17.22
N LEU A 329 15.07 -18.21 -17.34
CA LEU A 329 15.56 -16.82 -17.17
C LEU A 329 15.68 -16.37 -15.71
N PHE A 330 14.85 -16.89 -14.80
CA PHE A 330 14.81 -16.46 -13.39
C PHE A 330 15.31 -17.54 -12.39
N ASN A 331 15.94 -18.62 -12.87
CA ASN A 331 16.55 -19.63 -11.98
C ASN A 331 17.79 -19.10 -11.24
N GLU A 332 18.43 -18.04 -11.75
CA GLU A 332 19.50 -17.33 -11.06
C GLU A 332 18.96 -16.21 -10.14
N VAL A 333 17.73 -15.74 -10.39
CA VAL A 333 17.00 -14.82 -9.50
C VAL A 333 16.26 -15.62 -8.41
N ILE A 334 17.04 -16.42 -7.68
CA ILE A 334 16.61 -17.09 -6.45
C ILE A 334 17.02 -16.22 -5.26
N PRO A 335 16.08 -15.80 -4.41
CA PRO A 335 16.42 -15.27 -3.10
C PRO A 335 17.05 -16.38 -2.27
N HIS A 336 18.39 -16.42 -2.20
CA HIS A 336 19.07 -17.35 -1.29
C HIS A 336 18.78 -16.91 0.15
N GLN A 337 17.83 -17.59 0.79
CA GLN A 337 17.69 -17.54 2.23
C GLN A 337 18.84 -18.34 2.83
N ARG A 338 19.79 -17.66 3.47
CA ARG A 338 20.95 -18.30 4.11
C ARG A 338 20.45 -19.16 5.28
N SER A 339 20.79 -20.45 5.27
CA SER A 339 20.37 -21.42 6.29
C SER A 339 20.94 -21.11 7.68
N ASP A 340 21.98 -20.28 7.72
CA ASP A 340 22.66 -19.74 8.89
C ASP A 340 22.18 -18.34 9.31
N GLU A 341 21.14 -17.76 8.68
CA GLU A 341 20.55 -16.53 9.19
C GLU A 341 19.95 -16.75 10.59
N CYS A 342 20.57 -16.12 11.58
CA CYS A 342 20.07 -16.04 12.96
C CYS A 342 18.59 -15.62 13.00
N LYS A 343 17.69 -16.59 13.16
CA LYS A 343 16.31 -16.34 13.59
C LYS A 343 16.37 -15.54 14.89
N PRO A 344 15.70 -14.38 15.01
CA PRO A 344 15.68 -13.65 16.28
C PRO A 344 15.09 -14.56 17.36
N LYS A 345 15.85 -14.82 18.42
CA LYS A 345 15.42 -15.71 19.51
C LYS A 345 14.12 -15.19 20.12
N VAL A 346 13.01 -15.87 19.87
CA VAL A 346 11.76 -15.67 20.63
C VAL A 346 11.99 -16.29 22.01
N VAL A 347 12.44 -15.47 22.96
CA VAL A 347 12.71 -15.91 24.34
C VAL A 347 11.39 -16.17 25.07
N LYS A 348 10.84 -17.37 24.91
CA LYS A 348 9.80 -17.89 25.80
C LYS A 348 10.44 -18.25 27.14
N LYS A 349 10.23 -17.43 28.18
CA LYS A 349 10.56 -17.83 29.56
C LYS A 349 9.65 -18.99 29.98
N LYS A 350 10.19 -20.21 30.07
CA LYS A 350 9.70 -21.27 30.97
C LYS A 350 10.89 -21.98 31.63
N LYS A 351 10.64 -22.45 32.85
CA LYS A 351 11.64 -23.05 33.74
C LYS A 351 11.95 -24.49 33.34
N GLY A 352 13.23 -24.86 33.37
CA GLY A 352 13.72 -26.23 33.57
C GLY A 352 13.78 -27.14 32.33
N VAL A 353 14.69 -28.12 32.44
CA VAL A 353 15.03 -29.19 31.48
C VAL A 353 16.03 -28.78 30.38
N GLU A 354 16.91 -29.72 30.04
CA GLU A 354 18.28 -29.53 29.54
C GLU A 354 18.38 -29.30 28.02
N GLU A 355 19.44 -28.59 27.59
CA GLU A 355 19.81 -28.45 26.17
C GLU A 355 20.66 -29.63 25.71
N VAL A 356 20.19 -30.34 24.67
CA VAL A 356 21.06 -31.18 23.84
C VAL A 356 21.93 -30.25 22.98
N ILE A 357 23.23 -30.21 23.26
CA ILE A 357 24.18 -29.41 22.51
C ILE A 357 24.43 -30.07 21.15
N SER A 358 23.91 -29.47 20.08
CA SER A 358 24.42 -29.74 18.73
C SER A 358 25.77 -29.04 18.55
N GLU A 359 26.83 -29.80 18.26
CA GLU A 359 28.18 -29.26 18.07
C GLU A 359 28.23 -28.27 16.91
N GLN A 360 28.33 -26.98 17.24
CA GLN A 360 28.72 -25.96 16.28
C GLN A 360 30.25 -25.94 16.20
N MET A 361 30.78 -26.21 15.02
CA MET A 361 32.22 -26.29 14.76
C MET A 361 32.90 -24.94 15.05
N ILE A 362 33.65 -24.86 16.15
CA ILE A 362 34.34 -23.63 16.56
C ILE A 362 35.65 -23.51 15.77
N VAL A 363 35.69 -22.56 14.84
CA VAL A 363 36.90 -22.23 14.07
C VAL A 363 37.92 -21.50 14.97
N PRO A 364 39.22 -21.90 14.97
CA PRO A 364 40.27 -21.26 15.77
C PRO A 364 40.44 -19.77 15.51
N LYS A 365 40.93 -19.05 16.52
CA LYS A 365 40.94 -17.57 16.58
C LYS A 365 41.83 -16.92 15.52
N GLU A 366 42.78 -17.69 15.01
CA GLU A 366 43.82 -17.30 14.06
C GLU A 366 43.26 -17.20 12.62
N GLU A 367 42.23 -17.99 12.28
CA GLU A 367 41.62 -18.01 10.93
C GLU A 367 40.53 -16.94 10.74
N VAL A 368 39.99 -16.40 11.83
CA VAL A 368 38.83 -15.46 11.87
C VAL A 368 39.07 -14.11 11.17
N ARG A 369 40.24 -13.89 10.55
CA ARG A 369 40.62 -12.62 9.90
C ARG A 369 41.17 -12.71 8.47
N MET A 370 41.36 -13.91 7.90
CA MET A 370 41.93 -14.06 6.56
C MET A 370 40.88 -14.22 5.44
N GLY A 371 39.62 -13.93 5.73
CA GLY A 371 38.54 -13.83 4.74
C GLY A 371 38.03 -15.17 4.18
N GLY A 372 38.36 -16.28 4.84
CA GLY A 372 37.99 -17.64 4.40
C GLY A 372 38.60 -18.02 3.04
N PRO A 373 38.17 -19.15 2.45
CA PRO A 373 38.63 -19.56 1.12
C PRO A 373 38.28 -18.53 0.01
N GLU A 374 37.31 -17.64 0.24
CA GLU A 374 36.84 -16.62 -0.70
C GLU A 374 37.54 -15.24 -0.57
N ARG A 375 38.47 -15.09 0.38
CA ARG A 375 39.37 -13.92 0.56
C ARG A 375 38.68 -12.54 0.56
N ARG A 376 37.66 -12.33 1.41
CA ARG A 376 37.08 -10.97 1.63
C ARG A 376 37.10 -10.54 3.10
N VAL A 377 37.47 -9.27 3.33
CA VAL A 377 37.68 -8.67 4.65
C VAL A 377 36.39 -8.09 5.21
N TYR A 378 36.08 -8.37 6.48
CA TYR A 378 34.94 -7.80 7.20
C TYR A 378 35.39 -7.09 8.49
N TRP A 379 34.75 -5.98 8.83
CA TRP A 379 35.06 -5.22 10.05
C TRP A 379 34.59 -5.96 11.31
N PRO A 380 35.40 -6.06 12.39
CA PRO A 380 34.94 -6.60 13.66
C PRO A 380 33.78 -5.80 14.29
N GLN A 381 32.87 -6.52 14.96
CA GLN A 381 31.74 -5.97 15.73
C GLN A 381 32.19 -5.05 16.88
N GLY A 382 31.36 -4.05 17.20
CA GLY A 382 31.64 -3.03 18.22
C GLY A 382 32.35 -1.78 17.66
N LYS A 383 32.33 -1.58 16.33
CA LYS A 383 32.93 -0.45 15.60
C LYS A 383 31.93 0.26 14.69
N GLU A 384 30.64 0.16 15.00
CA GLU A 384 29.53 0.68 14.19
C GLU A 384 29.59 2.22 14.03
N ASP A 385 30.24 2.92 14.97
CA ASP A 385 30.47 4.38 14.93
C ASP A 385 31.26 4.85 13.71
N TRP A 386 32.00 3.97 13.04
CA TRP A 386 32.84 4.30 11.87
C TRP A 386 32.03 4.43 10.58
N LEU A 387 30.75 4.03 10.59
CA LEU A 387 29.80 4.17 9.48
C LEU A 387 29.04 5.51 9.50
N SER A 388 29.45 6.48 10.33
CA SER A 388 28.82 7.80 10.42
C SER A 388 29.86 8.89 10.69
N PRO A 389 29.76 10.08 10.05
CA PRO A 389 30.63 11.20 10.40
C PRO A 389 30.38 11.61 11.86
N PRO A 390 31.44 11.95 12.63
CA PRO A 390 31.33 12.17 14.07
C PRO A 390 30.37 13.32 14.40
N LYS A 391 29.40 13.05 15.27
CA LYS A 391 28.42 14.06 15.74
C LYS A 391 29.18 15.21 16.41
N ARG A 392 29.09 16.41 15.82
CA ARG A 392 29.71 17.64 16.34
C ARG A 392 29.17 17.96 17.75
N ILE A 393 29.95 17.62 18.77
CA ILE A 393 29.60 17.83 20.18
C ILE A 393 29.55 19.35 20.44
N ARG A 394 28.36 19.92 20.57
CA ARG A 394 28.21 21.23 21.23
C ARG A 394 28.47 21.03 22.73
N PRO A 395 29.39 21.77 23.37
CA PRO A 395 29.60 21.64 24.79
C PRO A 395 28.31 21.99 25.55
N LYS A 396 27.89 21.13 26.49
CA LYS A 396 26.83 21.48 27.45
C LYS A 396 27.26 22.77 28.17
N ARG A 397 26.37 23.78 28.20
CA ARG A 397 26.58 24.96 29.06
C ARG A 397 26.87 24.47 30.48
N ARG A 398 27.99 24.89 31.05
CA ARG A 398 28.31 24.68 32.48
C ARG A 398 27.11 25.12 33.30
N SER A 399 26.56 24.22 34.11
CA SER A 399 25.52 24.55 35.06
C SER A 399 26.07 25.57 36.05
N TRP A 400 25.51 26.77 36.04
CA TRP A 400 25.89 27.79 37.02
C TRP A 400 25.32 27.37 38.38
N LYS A 401 26.17 26.78 39.23
CA LYS A 401 25.82 26.57 40.65
C LYS A 401 25.60 27.94 41.29
N LYS A 402 24.35 28.36 41.47
CA LYS A 402 24.02 29.39 42.46
C LYS A 402 24.23 28.76 43.83
N THR A 403 25.27 29.20 44.52
CA THR A 403 25.47 28.93 45.95
C THR A 403 24.30 29.48 46.75
N ARG A 404 23.67 28.62 47.55
CA ARG A 404 23.00 29.04 48.80
C ARG A 404 23.60 28.18 49.91
N LYS A 405 24.24 28.83 50.88
CA LYS A 405 24.63 28.21 52.16
C LYS A 405 23.39 28.15 53.09
N PRO A 406 23.41 27.30 54.12
CA PRO A 406 22.18 26.70 54.64
C PRO A 406 21.53 27.53 55.76
N VAL A 407 20.25 27.25 56.00
CA VAL A 407 19.60 27.43 57.30
C VAL A 407 19.00 26.09 57.69
N VAL A 408 19.04 25.80 58.98
CA VAL A 408 18.82 24.50 59.63
C VAL A 408 17.67 24.67 60.64
N LYS A 409 16.95 23.58 60.95
CA LYS A 409 15.96 23.44 62.06
C LYS A 409 14.63 24.19 61.91
N GLU A 410 13.52 23.75 62.50
CA GLU A 410 13.07 22.42 63.02
C GLU A 410 11.52 22.43 62.99
N GLU A 411 10.87 21.37 63.44
CA GLU A 411 9.40 21.22 63.53
C GLU A 411 8.81 22.23 64.58
N SER A 412 7.52 22.61 64.62
CA SER A 412 6.31 21.81 64.41
C SER A 412 5.01 22.67 64.26
N GLU A 413 4.02 22.08 63.56
CA GLU A 413 2.55 22.23 63.67
C GLU A 413 1.76 23.58 63.66
N VAL A 414 0.45 23.41 63.37
CA VAL A 414 -0.74 24.24 63.70
C VAL A 414 -1.30 25.17 62.60
N VAL A 415 -2.65 25.15 62.47
CA VAL A 415 -3.57 25.95 61.62
C VAL A 415 -3.47 25.69 60.09
N LYS A 416 -4.32 24.88 59.43
CA LYS A 416 -5.80 24.93 59.19
C LYS A 416 -6.33 26.17 58.46
N LYS A 417 -6.81 25.94 57.22
CA LYS A 417 -7.82 26.74 56.49
C LYS A 417 -7.41 28.18 56.12
N GLU A 418 -8.08 28.69 55.08
CA GLU A 418 -7.83 29.99 54.43
C GLU A 418 -6.43 30.02 53.74
N VAL A 419 -6.25 30.30 52.45
CA VAL A 419 -7.14 30.87 51.44
C VAL A 419 -7.01 30.04 50.14
N LYS A 420 -7.83 28.99 49.98
CA LYS A 420 -8.20 28.45 48.67
C LYS A 420 -9.53 29.05 48.22
N ALA A 421 -9.52 30.38 48.17
CA ALA A 421 -10.51 31.24 47.54
C ALA A 421 -9.72 32.31 46.76
N VAL A 422 -10.36 33.02 45.83
CA VAL A 422 -9.76 34.18 45.13
C VAL A 422 -8.52 33.84 44.26
N ALA A 423 -8.66 32.86 43.38
CA ALA A 423 -7.89 32.79 42.12
C ALA A 423 -8.79 32.46 40.90
N VAL A 424 -10.07 32.81 41.00
CA VAL A 424 -11.04 32.82 39.89
C VAL A 424 -11.76 34.17 39.95
N GLU A 425 -11.06 35.25 39.60
CA GLU A 425 -11.63 36.54 39.21
C GLU A 425 -10.51 37.51 38.80
N SER A 426 -10.35 37.73 37.49
CA SER A 426 -9.88 38.99 36.86
C SER A 426 -9.37 38.78 35.42
N LYS A 427 -10.28 38.69 34.44
CA LYS A 427 -10.10 39.27 33.08
C LYS A 427 -11.35 39.20 32.18
N THR A 428 -12.44 39.80 32.65
CA THR A 428 -13.52 40.29 31.76
C THR A 428 -14.23 41.48 32.39
N LYS A 429 -13.76 42.70 32.09
CA LYS A 429 -14.57 43.93 32.16
C LYS A 429 -13.96 45.00 31.26
N ILE A 430 -14.56 45.17 30.08
CA ILE A 430 -14.61 46.44 29.38
C ILE A 430 -16.11 46.72 29.14
N LYS A 431 -16.52 47.94 29.50
CA LYS A 431 -17.85 48.56 29.35
C LYS A 431 -18.98 48.08 30.29
N ALA A 432 -19.35 49.00 31.17
CA ALA A 432 -20.70 49.16 31.73
C ALA A 432 -21.67 49.64 30.61
N LYS A 433 -23.01 49.61 30.73
CA LYS A 433 -23.82 50.17 31.83
C LYS A 433 -25.25 49.59 31.90
N ASP A 434 -25.83 49.74 33.09
CA ASP A 434 -27.25 49.98 33.44
C ASP A 434 -28.34 48.89 33.30
N ASN A 435 -28.84 48.53 34.50
CA ASN A 435 -30.26 48.47 34.93
C ASN A 435 -31.12 47.18 34.91
N VAL A 436 -31.29 46.64 36.14
CA VAL A 436 -32.56 46.47 36.90
C VAL A 436 -33.53 45.29 36.59
N ALA A 437 -33.78 44.50 37.66
CA ALA A 437 -35.00 43.71 38.00
C ALA A 437 -35.39 42.47 37.15
N LYS A 438 -36.09 41.44 37.66
CA LYS A 438 -36.17 40.77 38.99
C LYS A 438 -37.05 39.49 38.82
N LYS A 439 -36.96 38.52 39.75
CA LYS A 439 -37.79 37.28 39.92
C LYS A 439 -37.51 36.14 38.92
N GLU A 440 -37.03 34.96 39.34
CA GLU A 440 -37.62 33.88 40.19
C GLU A 440 -38.50 32.90 39.36
N VAL A 441 -38.01 31.69 39.02
CA VAL A 441 -37.95 30.42 39.81
C VAL A 441 -39.33 29.70 39.79
N THR A 442 -39.46 28.50 39.19
CA THR A 442 -39.22 27.21 39.87
C THR A 442 -38.88 26.01 38.95
N THR A 443 -38.23 25.00 39.55
CA THR A 443 -37.88 23.66 38.99
C THR A 443 -38.72 22.53 39.60
N ALA A 444 -38.89 21.39 38.92
CA ALA A 444 -39.20 20.08 39.52
C ALA A 444 -38.77 18.88 38.62
N GLN A 445 -38.68 17.66 39.16
CA GLN A 445 -37.96 16.50 38.58
C GLN A 445 -38.85 15.22 38.40
N VAL A 446 -38.78 14.58 37.21
CA VAL A 446 -38.36 13.16 36.87
C VAL A 446 -38.57 12.01 37.92
N PRO A 447 -38.77 10.68 37.59
CA PRO A 447 -39.40 9.89 36.48
C PRO A 447 -40.49 8.89 37.04
N PRO A 448 -40.48 7.51 36.88
CA PRO A 448 -40.37 6.58 35.73
C PRO A 448 -41.51 5.49 35.60
N THR A 449 -41.53 4.64 34.55
CA THR A 449 -42.02 3.22 34.61
C THR A 449 -41.56 2.32 33.44
N LYS A 450 -41.67 0.98 33.60
CA LYS A 450 -41.24 -0.09 32.66
C LYS A 450 -42.43 -0.93 32.14
N LYS A 451 -42.29 -1.65 31.00
CA LYS A 451 -42.78 -3.06 30.83
C LYS A 451 -42.21 -3.80 29.60
N LYS A 452 -42.46 -5.12 29.52
CA LYS A 452 -41.86 -6.15 28.62
C LYS A 452 -42.88 -6.81 27.66
N GLY A 453 -42.38 -7.45 26.60
CA GLY A 453 -43.00 -8.62 25.91
C GLY A 453 -43.37 -8.37 24.43
N LYS A 454 -43.56 -9.37 23.56
CA LYS A 454 -43.24 -10.83 23.55
C LYS A 454 -43.45 -11.36 22.10
N LEU A 455 -42.74 -12.41 21.66
CA LEU A 455 -42.98 -13.10 20.37
C LEU A 455 -44.26 -13.98 20.40
N PRO A 456 -44.81 -14.30 19.22
CA PRO A 456 -45.24 -15.67 18.89
C PRO A 456 -44.59 -16.22 17.59
N LYS A 457 -44.90 -17.49 17.27
CA LYS A 457 -44.23 -18.38 16.29
C LYS A 457 -45.11 -18.69 15.06
N GLU A 458 -44.45 -19.24 14.03
CA GLU A 458 -44.88 -20.35 13.14
C GLU A 458 -46.32 -20.39 12.58
N GLU A 459 -46.41 -20.37 11.24
CA GLU A 459 -47.20 -21.37 10.49
C GLU A 459 -46.32 -21.98 9.37
N ALA A 460 -46.66 -23.19 8.93
CA ALA A 460 -45.90 -24.02 7.99
C ALA A 460 -46.74 -24.35 6.73
N VAL A 461 -46.45 -25.49 6.07
CA VAL A 461 -47.06 -26.02 4.83
C VAL A 461 -46.74 -25.15 3.58
N THR A 462 -46.33 -25.66 2.41
CA THR A 462 -46.39 -27.01 1.81
C THR A 462 -45.09 -27.45 1.13
N GLU A 463 -44.83 -28.76 1.11
CA GLU A 463 -43.84 -29.40 0.24
C GLU A 463 -44.33 -29.49 -1.21
N THR A 464 -43.43 -29.37 -2.19
CA THR A 464 -43.54 -30.07 -3.49
C THR A 464 -42.18 -30.61 -3.93
N LYS A 465 -42.02 -31.93 -3.89
CA LYS A 465 -40.96 -32.66 -4.58
C LYS A 465 -41.23 -32.66 -6.09
N VAL A 466 -40.22 -32.41 -6.91
CA VAL A 466 -40.06 -33.05 -8.23
C VAL A 466 -38.59 -33.44 -8.42
N GLU A 467 -38.37 -34.53 -9.13
CA GLU A 467 -37.09 -35.17 -9.46
C GLU A 467 -36.14 -34.24 -10.25
N GLY A 468 -34.82 -34.45 -10.32
CA GLY A 468 -34.07 -35.67 -10.05
C GLY A 468 -33.47 -36.27 -11.33
N VAL A 469 -32.72 -35.51 -12.13
CA VAL A 469 -32.01 -36.02 -13.32
C VAL A 469 -30.50 -35.83 -13.17
N ARG A 470 -29.78 -36.92 -12.89
CA ARG A 470 -28.35 -37.04 -13.17
C ARG A 470 -28.15 -37.19 -14.68
N ARG A 471 -27.24 -36.43 -15.28
CA ARG A 471 -26.48 -36.91 -16.46
C ARG A 471 -25.05 -36.38 -16.45
N SER A 472 -24.11 -37.31 -16.53
CA SER A 472 -22.71 -37.03 -16.74
C SER A 472 -22.44 -36.80 -18.24
N SER A 473 -21.45 -35.97 -18.56
CA SER A 473 -20.49 -36.35 -19.59
C SER A 473 -19.14 -35.69 -19.32
N ARG A 474 -18.07 -36.47 -19.41
CA ARG A 474 -16.71 -35.95 -19.55
C ARG A 474 -16.52 -35.63 -21.03
N ARG A 475 -16.00 -34.45 -21.37
CA ARG A 475 -15.20 -34.28 -22.60
C ARG A 475 -13.92 -33.52 -22.31
N ARG A 476 -12.88 -33.95 -23.03
CA ARG A 476 -11.48 -33.53 -22.92
C ARG A 476 -11.17 -32.52 -24.02
N VAL A 477 -10.26 -31.60 -23.69
CA VAL A 477 -9.21 -31.05 -24.58
C VAL A 477 -9.65 -30.31 -25.86
N ALA A 478 -9.32 -29.01 -25.90
CA ALA A 478 -8.53 -28.44 -26.99
C ALA A 478 -7.70 -27.28 -26.42
N ILE A 479 -6.37 -27.41 -26.40
CA ILE A 479 -5.45 -26.31 -26.14
C ILE A 479 -4.98 -25.82 -27.50
N VAL A 480 -5.22 -24.55 -27.82
CA VAL A 480 -4.60 -23.84 -28.94
C VAL A 480 -4.01 -22.54 -28.36
N ARG A 481 -2.87 -22.14 -28.92
CA ARG A 481 -1.94 -21.14 -28.36
C ARG A 481 -2.48 -19.71 -28.35
#